data_AF-A0A1H8Z5X4-F1
#
_entry.id   AF-A0A1H8Z5X4-F1
#
_cell.length_a   1.000
_cell.length_b   1.000
_cell.length_c   1.000
_cell.angle_alpha   90.00
_cell.angle_beta   90.00
_cell.angle_gamma   90.00
#
_symmetry.space_group_name_H-M   'P 1'
#
loop_
_entity.id
_entity.type
_entity.pdbx_description
1 polymer ?
#
loop_
_entity_poly.entity_id
_entity_poly.type
_entity_poly.pdbx_seq_one_letter_code
_entity_poly.pdbx_strand_id
1 'polypeptide(L)'
;MSKYDYFILFAEMRTGSNFLEANLNSFEGISCLGEAFNPHFIGYPDTDNVLGITQREREDDPQKLIDAVIAAFGLNGFRFFNDHDPRVLDIALTDPRCAKIILTRNPADSYVSWKIATATGQWKLTNATHAKTSQIRFDPAEFERHLTDLQGFQVRLMNTLQRTGQTAFYVAYEDLHDVEVMNGLTLWLGVDSQITALNKKLKKQNPMPMADKVANFDAMETTLARLDRFNLTRTPNFEPRRGPMIPTYIAAARSPLLYMPLKSGPTAAISDWLARLDKVPVDDLLQSFSQKTLREWLRGNPGHRKFTVVRHPVIWAHTAFCERIVFNGKGSFTEIRGTLRKVHGVDVPDGGPQPETHPTYHMAAHKIAFLAFLKFLRNNLSAQTAVRTDAAWASQLSLLQAMSDFGLPDVIVRETGLRGDLARLAGQVGHDTMPEVPTVTDPYAARLEAIYDADIEAAARDAYGKDYESFGFGNLR
;
A
#
# COMPACT_ATOMS: atom_id res chain seq x y z
N MET A 1 2.04 36.91 6.45
CA MET A 1 2.41 36.71 5.02
C MET A 1 1.84 35.36 4.61
N SER A 2 1.14 35.28 3.47
CA SER A 2 0.58 34.01 3.00
C SER A 2 1.71 33.00 2.78
N LYS A 3 1.44 31.73 3.07
CA LYS A 3 2.41 30.65 2.88
C LYS A 3 2.65 30.32 1.40
N TYR A 4 1.68 30.68 0.55
CA TYR A 4 1.64 30.38 -0.87
C TYR A 4 1.47 31.66 -1.68
N ASP A 5 2.00 31.63 -2.90
CA ASP A 5 1.92 32.72 -3.88
C ASP A 5 0.67 32.57 -4.77
N TYR A 6 0.22 31.33 -4.98
CA TYR A 6 -0.95 30.96 -5.79
C TYR A 6 -1.42 29.55 -5.43
N PHE A 7 -2.53 29.08 -6.00
CA PHE A 7 -2.99 27.70 -5.81
C PHE A 7 -3.49 27.03 -7.10
N ILE A 8 -3.47 25.70 -7.09
CA ILE A 8 -4.04 24.84 -8.11
C ILE A 8 -5.06 23.89 -7.47
N LEU A 9 -6.25 23.82 -8.07
CA LEU A 9 -7.32 22.90 -7.68
C LEU A 9 -7.36 21.73 -8.68
N PHE A 10 -6.75 20.62 -8.30
CA PHE A 10 -6.87 19.35 -9.02
C PHE A 10 -8.25 18.76 -8.80
N ALA A 11 -8.97 18.56 -9.90
CA ALA A 11 -10.31 18.04 -9.90
C ALA A 11 -10.55 17.24 -11.19
N GLU A 12 -11.76 16.72 -11.35
CA GLU A 12 -12.19 16.07 -12.59
C GLU A 12 -13.57 16.59 -12.97
N MET A 13 -13.99 16.25 -14.19
CA MET A 13 -15.36 16.51 -14.60
C MET A 13 -16.34 15.96 -13.58
N ARG A 14 -17.27 16.82 -13.14
CA ARG A 14 -18.36 16.47 -12.21
C ARG A 14 -17.90 16.04 -10.81
N THR A 15 -16.70 16.41 -10.34
CA THR A 15 -16.32 16.20 -8.92
C THR A 15 -16.86 17.25 -7.96
N GLY A 16 -17.57 18.27 -8.45
CA GLY A 16 -18.04 19.42 -7.65
C GLY A 16 -17.11 20.63 -7.67
N SER A 17 -16.11 20.64 -8.55
CA SER A 17 -15.11 21.70 -8.64
C SER A 17 -15.69 23.11 -8.86
N ASN A 18 -16.78 23.23 -9.63
CA ASN A 18 -17.52 24.50 -9.77
C ASN A 18 -18.12 25.01 -8.45
N PHE A 19 -18.57 24.10 -7.58
CA PHE A 19 -19.12 24.48 -6.27
C PHE A 19 -18.03 24.89 -5.31
N LEU A 20 -16.91 24.16 -5.29
CA LEU A 20 -15.72 24.56 -4.53
C LEU A 20 -15.19 25.92 -5.01
N GLU A 21 -15.09 26.14 -6.32
CA GLU A 21 -14.72 27.44 -6.91
C GLU A 21 -15.65 28.56 -6.41
N ALA A 22 -16.97 28.35 -6.48
CA ALA A 22 -17.96 29.34 -6.07
C ALA A 22 -17.92 29.65 -4.56
N ASN A 23 -17.45 28.72 -3.72
CA ASN A 23 -17.22 28.96 -2.30
C ASN A 23 -15.88 29.65 -2.06
N LEU A 24 -14.79 29.23 -2.72
CA LEU A 24 -13.49 29.91 -2.66
C LEU A 24 -13.61 31.38 -3.04
N ASN A 25 -14.36 31.69 -4.10
CA ASN A 25 -14.62 33.05 -4.56
C ASN A 25 -15.56 33.86 -3.65
N SER A 26 -16.09 33.26 -2.57
CA SER A 26 -16.86 33.97 -1.55
C SER A 26 -16.01 34.48 -0.39
N PHE A 27 -14.77 34.00 -0.26
CA PHE A 27 -13.81 34.49 0.73
C PHE A 27 -13.11 35.74 0.23
N GLU A 28 -12.96 36.71 1.12
CA GLU A 28 -12.19 37.92 0.81
C GLU A 28 -10.71 37.56 0.61
N GLY A 29 -10.11 38.08 -0.46
CA GLY A 29 -8.70 37.85 -0.76
C GLY A 29 -8.39 36.52 -1.45
N ILE A 30 -9.40 35.75 -1.89
CA ILE A 30 -9.22 34.53 -2.71
C ILE A 30 -9.91 34.72 -4.06
N SER A 31 -9.28 34.26 -5.13
CA SER A 31 -9.89 34.21 -6.46
C SER A 31 -9.45 32.97 -7.25
N CYS A 32 -10.40 32.09 -7.53
CA CYS A 32 -10.25 30.93 -8.40
C CYS A 32 -10.79 31.29 -9.79
N LEU A 33 -9.90 31.32 -10.77
CA LEU A 33 -10.09 31.88 -12.11
C LEU A 33 -10.57 30.83 -13.13
N GLY A 34 -11.44 29.93 -12.69
CA GLY A 34 -11.96 28.86 -13.52
C GLY A 34 -10.88 27.90 -14.04
N GLU A 35 -11.05 27.43 -15.26
CA GLU A 35 -10.17 26.49 -15.96
C GLU A 35 -9.17 27.27 -16.84
N ALA A 36 -8.26 28.00 -16.21
CA ALA A 36 -7.27 28.88 -16.87
C ALA A 36 -6.44 28.17 -17.96
N PHE A 37 -6.24 26.86 -17.83
CA PHE A 37 -5.43 26.02 -18.73
C PHE A 37 -6.23 24.97 -19.51
N ASN A 38 -7.55 25.20 -19.71
CA ASN A 38 -8.36 24.38 -20.59
C ASN A 38 -7.87 24.49 -22.06
N PRO A 39 -7.73 23.41 -22.83
CA PRO A 39 -7.25 23.48 -24.22
C PRO A 39 -8.21 24.21 -25.17
N HIS A 40 -9.48 24.36 -24.82
CA HIS A 40 -10.51 24.92 -25.70
C HIS A 40 -10.89 26.37 -25.40
N PHE A 41 -10.64 26.85 -24.18
CA PHE A 41 -10.96 28.21 -23.76
C PHE A 41 -10.03 28.65 -22.61
N ILE A 42 -10.10 29.90 -22.19
CA ILE A 42 -9.29 30.44 -21.09
C ILE A 42 -10.15 30.88 -19.90
N GLY A 43 -10.02 30.18 -18.77
CA GLY A 43 -10.72 30.49 -17.51
C GLY A 43 -12.19 30.07 -17.52
N TYR A 44 -13.02 30.78 -18.28
CA TYR A 44 -14.44 30.48 -18.43
C TYR A 44 -14.83 30.42 -19.91
N PRO A 45 -15.91 29.70 -20.27
CA PRO A 45 -16.49 29.78 -21.60
C PRO A 45 -16.80 31.23 -21.98
N ASP A 46 -16.64 31.57 -23.27
CA ASP A 46 -16.92 32.90 -23.84
C ASP A 46 -16.09 34.05 -23.21
N THR A 47 -14.91 33.75 -22.68
CA THR A 47 -13.99 34.74 -22.09
C THR A 47 -12.76 34.92 -22.98
N ASP A 48 -12.46 36.17 -23.35
CA ASP A 48 -11.37 36.49 -24.29
C ASP A 48 -9.97 36.45 -23.65
N ASN A 49 -9.88 36.74 -22.34
CA ASN A 49 -8.63 36.78 -21.59
C ASN A 49 -8.85 36.53 -20.09
N VAL A 50 -7.82 36.04 -19.41
CA VAL A 50 -7.75 35.98 -17.95
C VAL A 50 -6.58 36.86 -17.51
N LEU A 51 -6.85 37.86 -16.67
CA LEU A 51 -5.85 38.82 -16.18
C LEU A 51 -5.08 39.53 -17.32
N GLY A 52 -5.75 39.81 -18.43
CA GLY A 52 -5.14 40.46 -19.60
C GLY A 52 -4.36 39.53 -20.52
N ILE A 53 -4.24 38.24 -20.20
CA ILE A 53 -3.57 37.23 -21.03
C ILE A 53 -4.61 36.49 -21.87
N THR A 54 -4.41 36.48 -23.19
CA THR A 54 -5.26 35.76 -24.14
C THR A 54 -4.93 34.26 -24.19
N GLN A 55 -5.85 33.46 -24.75
CA GLN A 55 -5.60 32.03 -24.96
C GLN A 55 -4.32 31.75 -25.77
N ARG A 56 -4.08 32.53 -26.84
CA ARG A 56 -2.90 32.40 -27.69
C ARG A 56 -1.61 32.67 -26.92
N GLU A 57 -1.57 33.74 -26.14
CA GLU A 57 -0.39 34.08 -25.34
C GLU A 57 -0.06 33.03 -24.28
N ARG A 58 -1.08 32.44 -23.65
CA ARG A 58 -0.93 31.31 -22.73
C ARG A 58 -0.42 30.05 -23.44
N GLU A 59 -0.91 29.76 -24.65
CA GLU A 59 -0.48 28.59 -25.42
C GLU A 59 0.98 28.69 -25.84
N ASP A 60 1.42 29.89 -26.25
CA ASP A 60 2.81 30.21 -26.57
C ASP A 60 3.71 30.09 -25.33
N ASP A 61 3.26 30.60 -24.17
CA ASP A 61 4.01 30.59 -22.92
C ASP A 61 3.09 30.49 -21.67
N PRO A 62 2.89 29.28 -21.11
CA PRO A 62 2.00 29.10 -19.96
C PRO A 62 2.53 29.76 -18.68
N GLN A 63 3.84 30.04 -18.59
CA GLN A 63 4.44 30.70 -17.43
C GLN A 63 3.92 32.13 -17.28
N LYS A 64 3.67 32.85 -18.40
CA LYS A 64 3.11 34.21 -18.35
C LYS A 64 1.78 34.29 -17.62
N LEU A 65 0.91 33.30 -17.81
CA LEU A 65 -0.38 33.26 -17.11
C LEU A 65 -0.17 32.93 -15.62
N ILE A 66 0.77 32.05 -15.28
CA ILE A 66 1.12 31.77 -13.87
C ILE A 66 1.66 33.03 -13.19
N ASP A 67 2.56 33.77 -13.84
CA ASP A 67 3.11 35.01 -13.31
C ASP A 67 2.03 36.08 -13.12
N ALA A 68 1.08 36.18 -14.07
CA ALA A 68 -0.08 37.06 -13.94
C ALA A 68 -0.98 36.66 -12.75
N VAL A 69 -1.21 35.36 -12.53
CA VAL A 69 -1.94 34.83 -11.37
C VAL A 69 -1.24 35.19 -10.07
N ILE A 70 0.08 35.02 -9.99
CA ILE A 70 0.88 35.37 -8.80
C ILE A 70 0.85 36.89 -8.54
N ALA A 71 0.90 37.71 -9.59
CA ALA A 71 0.95 39.17 -9.46
C ALA A 71 -0.41 39.82 -9.15
N ALA A 72 -1.52 39.12 -9.38
CA ALA A 72 -2.86 39.62 -9.12
C ALA A 72 -3.11 39.81 -7.61
N PHE A 73 -4.01 40.73 -7.27
CA PHE A 73 -4.33 41.02 -5.87
C PHE A 73 -4.95 39.81 -5.16
N GLY A 74 -4.50 39.53 -3.94
CA GLY A 74 -4.95 38.38 -3.14
C GLY A 74 -4.30 37.05 -3.55
N LEU A 75 -4.81 35.95 -3.01
CA LEU A 75 -4.37 34.61 -3.35
C LEU A 75 -5.21 34.08 -4.51
N ASN A 76 -4.58 33.96 -5.67
CA ASN A 76 -5.23 33.56 -6.91
C ASN A 76 -4.90 32.11 -7.29
N GLY A 77 -5.79 31.46 -8.01
CA GLY A 77 -5.60 30.09 -8.45
C GLY A 77 -6.56 29.66 -9.53
N PHE A 78 -6.49 28.40 -9.93
CA PHE A 78 -7.28 27.87 -11.04
C PHE A 78 -7.56 26.38 -10.89
N ARG A 79 -8.60 25.90 -11.59
CA ARG A 79 -8.94 24.49 -11.72
C ARG A 79 -8.09 23.82 -12.78
N PHE A 80 -7.66 22.61 -12.48
CA PHE A 80 -6.89 21.75 -13.37
C PHE A 80 -7.51 20.37 -13.43
N PHE A 81 -7.84 19.93 -14.64
CA PHE A 81 -8.30 18.57 -14.95
C PHE A 81 -7.20 17.80 -15.66
N ASN A 82 -7.27 16.47 -15.66
CA ASN A 82 -6.20 15.62 -16.20
C ASN A 82 -5.95 15.78 -17.71
N ASP A 83 -6.89 16.36 -18.45
CA ASP A 83 -6.86 16.65 -19.88
C ASP A 83 -6.46 18.10 -20.22
N HIS A 84 -6.14 18.90 -19.21
CA HIS A 84 -5.60 20.25 -19.39
C HIS A 84 -4.12 20.22 -19.82
N ASP A 85 -3.58 21.41 -20.17
CA ASP A 85 -2.20 21.54 -20.63
C ASP A 85 -1.19 20.90 -19.64
N PRO A 86 -0.51 19.80 -20.02
CA PRO A 86 0.36 19.06 -19.11
C PRO A 86 1.63 19.84 -18.74
N ARG A 87 2.00 20.89 -19.48
CA ARG A 87 3.15 21.75 -19.15
C ARG A 87 2.95 22.43 -17.80
N VAL A 88 1.72 22.83 -17.51
CA VAL A 88 1.34 23.56 -16.29
C VAL A 88 1.33 22.64 -15.08
N LEU A 89 0.96 21.38 -15.29
CA LEU A 89 0.97 20.38 -14.24
C LEU A 89 2.37 20.29 -13.61
N ASP A 90 3.41 20.14 -14.42
CA ASP A 90 4.77 20.00 -13.89
C ASP A 90 5.26 21.30 -13.23
N ILE A 91 4.93 22.48 -13.79
CA ILE A 91 5.26 23.78 -13.19
C ILE A 91 4.62 23.92 -11.80
N ALA A 92 3.30 23.79 -11.71
CA ALA A 92 2.57 24.03 -10.46
C ALA A 92 2.79 22.92 -9.43
N LEU A 93 2.81 21.64 -9.85
CA LEU A 93 2.93 20.50 -8.95
C LEU A 93 4.28 20.44 -8.26
N THR A 94 5.36 20.89 -8.93
CA THR A 94 6.72 20.88 -8.35
C THR A 94 7.09 22.16 -7.59
N ASP A 95 6.38 23.28 -7.79
CA ASP A 95 6.65 24.54 -7.10
C ASP A 95 6.13 24.55 -5.64
N PRO A 96 6.97 24.58 -4.60
CA PRO A 96 6.53 24.61 -3.20
C PRO A 96 5.71 25.84 -2.80
N ARG A 97 5.73 26.91 -3.60
CA ARG A 97 4.96 28.15 -3.38
C ARG A 97 3.53 28.07 -3.91
N CYS A 98 3.23 27.06 -4.74
CA CYS A 98 1.88 26.77 -5.20
C CYS A 98 1.16 25.88 -4.18
N ALA A 99 0.00 26.29 -3.69
CA ALA A 99 -0.85 25.43 -2.86
C ALA A 99 -1.58 24.39 -3.72
N LYS A 100 -1.59 23.12 -3.31
CA LYS A 100 -2.29 22.03 -4.01
C LYS A 100 -3.57 21.65 -3.28
N ILE A 101 -4.71 21.85 -3.93
CA ILE A 101 -6.00 21.36 -3.46
C ILE A 101 -6.39 20.17 -4.33
N ILE A 102 -6.71 19.03 -3.71
CA ILE A 102 -7.11 17.81 -4.43
C ILE A 102 -8.56 17.51 -4.06
N LEU A 103 -9.46 17.71 -5.03
CA LEU A 103 -10.87 17.41 -4.90
C LEU A 103 -11.17 16.00 -5.41
N THR A 104 -11.70 15.16 -4.52
CA THR A 104 -12.06 13.78 -4.84
C THR A 104 -13.56 13.57 -4.80
N ARG A 105 -14.06 12.61 -5.57
CA ARG A 105 -15.45 12.16 -5.56
C ARG A 105 -15.49 10.68 -5.91
N ASN A 106 -16.53 9.97 -5.47
CA ASN A 106 -16.77 8.60 -5.92
C ASN A 106 -16.73 8.54 -7.48
N PRO A 107 -15.84 7.73 -8.08
CA PRO A 107 -15.70 7.62 -9.54
C PRO A 107 -16.98 7.14 -10.23
N ALA A 108 -17.76 6.26 -9.57
CA ALA A 108 -19.02 5.77 -10.12
C ALA A 108 -20.07 6.89 -10.22
N ASP A 109 -20.20 7.70 -9.17
CA ASP A 109 -21.11 8.85 -9.15
C ASP A 109 -20.71 9.92 -10.18
N SER A 110 -19.42 10.17 -10.33
CA SER A 110 -18.88 11.15 -11.27
C SER A 110 -19.10 10.69 -12.72
N TYR A 111 -18.79 9.43 -13.02
CA TYR A 111 -18.99 8.82 -14.34
C TYR A 111 -20.47 8.81 -14.75
N VAL A 112 -21.38 8.33 -13.90
CA VAL A 112 -22.82 8.32 -14.21
C VAL A 112 -23.34 9.75 -14.40
N SER A 113 -22.89 10.69 -13.55
CA SER A 113 -23.26 12.10 -13.72
C SER A 113 -22.74 12.68 -15.03
N TRP A 114 -21.56 12.30 -15.49
CA TRP A 114 -20.98 12.71 -16.77
C TRP A 114 -21.75 12.14 -17.97
N LYS A 115 -22.11 10.85 -17.93
CA LYS A 115 -22.94 10.21 -18.97
C LYS A 115 -24.31 10.87 -19.09
N ILE A 116 -24.95 11.19 -17.96
CA ILE A 116 -26.26 11.87 -17.95
C ILE A 116 -26.15 13.28 -18.53
N ALA A 117 -25.12 14.05 -18.14
CA ALA A 117 -24.90 15.39 -18.68
C ALA A 117 -24.68 15.37 -20.19
N THR A 118 -23.87 14.42 -20.68
CA THR A 118 -23.62 14.21 -22.10
C THR A 118 -24.89 13.84 -22.87
N ALA A 119 -25.73 12.96 -22.31
CA ALA A 119 -26.98 12.54 -22.94
C ALA A 119 -28.07 13.63 -22.95
N THR A 120 -28.09 14.51 -21.94
CA THR A 120 -29.13 15.53 -21.76
C THR A 120 -28.75 16.92 -22.28
N GLY A 121 -27.47 17.17 -22.54
CA GLY A 121 -26.92 18.49 -22.88
C GLY A 121 -26.95 19.49 -21.70
N GLN A 122 -27.27 19.04 -20.48
CA GLN A 122 -27.39 19.90 -19.30
C GLN A 122 -26.11 19.83 -18.44
N TRP A 123 -25.25 20.85 -18.57
CA TRP A 123 -23.97 20.93 -17.86
C TRP A 123 -24.05 21.70 -16.52
N LYS A 124 -24.99 22.65 -16.38
CA LYS A 124 -25.29 23.40 -15.15
C LYS A 124 -26.78 23.32 -14.83
N LEU A 125 -27.13 22.76 -13.67
CA LEU A 125 -28.51 22.67 -13.20
C LEU A 125 -28.78 23.81 -12.22
N THR A 126 -29.34 24.91 -12.71
CA THR A 126 -29.75 26.05 -11.89
C THR A 126 -31.14 25.86 -11.26
N ASN A 127 -31.93 24.90 -11.75
CA ASN A 127 -33.30 24.66 -11.29
C ASN A 127 -33.64 23.16 -11.25
N ALA A 128 -33.95 22.62 -10.06
CA ALA A 128 -34.16 21.19 -9.82
C ALA A 128 -35.42 20.62 -10.48
N THR A 129 -36.37 21.47 -10.88
CA THR A 129 -37.66 21.10 -11.49
C THR A 129 -37.57 20.71 -12.98
N HIS A 130 -36.42 20.88 -13.62
CA HIS A 130 -36.20 20.58 -15.05
C HIS A 130 -35.19 19.45 -15.30
N ALA A 131 -34.92 18.61 -14.30
CA ALA A 131 -34.06 17.45 -14.48
C ALA A 131 -34.70 16.47 -15.46
N LYS A 132 -34.16 16.39 -16.69
CA LYS A 132 -34.55 15.33 -17.64
C LYS A 132 -34.02 14.00 -17.10
N THR A 133 -34.93 13.14 -16.66
CA THR A 133 -34.66 11.76 -16.25
C THR A 133 -34.35 10.93 -17.49
N SER A 134 -33.09 10.91 -17.91
CA SER A 134 -32.60 9.91 -18.88
C SER A 134 -31.80 8.85 -18.14
N GLN A 135 -32.29 7.61 -18.15
CA GLN A 135 -31.46 6.47 -17.78
C GLN A 135 -30.31 6.36 -18.78
N ILE A 136 -29.09 6.19 -18.29
CA ILE A 136 -27.91 5.95 -19.14
C ILE A 136 -27.61 4.46 -19.19
N ARG A 137 -27.00 4.02 -20.29
CA ARG A 137 -26.43 2.67 -20.38
C ARG A 137 -24.99 2.72 -19.88
N PHE A 138 -24.66 1.91 -18.89
CA PHE A 138 -23.31 1.73 -18.35
C PHE A 138 -22.46 0.85 -19.29
N ASP A 139 -21.26 1.32 -19.62
CA ASP A 139 -20.27 0.57 -20.40
C ASP A 139 -19.11 0.18 -19.46
N PRO A 140 -18.94 -1.13 -19.16
CA PRO A 140 -17.86 -1.62 -18.31
C PRO A 140 -16.46 -1.21 -18.78
N ALA A 141 -16.18 -1.33 -20.08
CA ALA A 141 -14.84 -1.08 -20.61
C ALA A 141 -14.51 0.41 -20.61
N GLU A 142 -15.51 1.27 -20.88
CA GLU A 142 -15.35 2.73 -20.76
C GLU A 142 -15.10 3.13 -19.31
N PHE A 143 -15.85 2.56 -18.36
CA PHE A 143 -15.67 2.85 -16.95
C PHE A 143 -14.31 2.38 -16.41
N GLU A 144 -13.85 1.19 -16.80
CA GLU A 144 -12.53 0.66 -16.40
C GLU A 144 -11.37 1.53 -16.91
N ARG A 145 -11.44 2.00 -18.17
CA ARG A 145 -10.46 2.96 -18.70
C ARG A 145 -10.48 4.27 -17.92
N HIS A 146 -11.66 4.85 -17.74
CA HIS A 146 -11.83 6.09 -16.98
C HIS A 146 -11.28 5.97 -15.55
N LEU A 147 -11.55 4.86 -14.87
CA LEU A 147 -11.03 4.59 -13.54
C LEU A 147 -9.50 4.43 -13.53
N THR A 148 -8.94 3.75 -14.53
CA THR A 148 -7.49 3.56 -14.67
C THR A 148 -6.78 4.90 -14.85
N ASP A 149 -7.31 5.77 -15.72
CA ASP A 149 -6.75 7.10 -15.98
C ASP A 149 -6.79 7.97 -14.72
N LEU A 150 -7.93 7.96 -14.02
CA LEU A 150 -8.11 8.68 -12.74
C LEU A 150 -7.09 8.20 -11.69
N GLN A 151 -6.94 6.89 -11.52
CA GLN A 151 -5.98 6.31 -10.59
C GLN A 151 -4.53 6.63 -10.98
N GLY A 152 -4.21 6.56 -12.27
CA GLY A 152 -2.90 6.92 -12.79
C GLY A 152 -2.53 8.38 -12.47
N PHE A 153 -3.48 9.30 -12.65
CA PHE A 153 -3.31 10.71 -12.31
C PHE A 153 -3.10 10.91 -10.80
N GLN A 154 -3.93 10.30 -9.95
CA GLN A 154 -3.78 10.37 -8.49
C GLN A 154 -2.42 9.83 -8.01
N VAL A 155 -1.95 8.72 -8.60
CA VAL A 155 -0.61 8.17 -8.31
C VAL A 155 0.49 9.14 -8.72
N ARG A 156 0.36 9.81 -9.89
CA ARG A 156 1.31 10.83 -10.34
C ARG A 156 1.37 12.01 -9.36
N LEU A 157 0.22 12.54 -8.92
CA LEU A 157 0.15 13.61 -7.94
C LEU A 157 0.85 13.22 -6.64
N MET A 158 0.46 12.07 -6.06
CA MET A 158 1.02 11.58 -4.80
C MET A 158 2.54 11.36 -4.87
N ASN A 159 3.02 10.69 -5.92
CA ASN A 159 4.45 10.41 -6.09
C ASN A 159 5.27 11.70 -6.24
N THR A 160 4.74 12.69 -6.95
CA THR A 160 5.44 13.97 -7.18
C THR A 160 5.51 14.78 -5.89
N LEU A 161 4.39 14.88 -5.15
CA LEU A 161 4.35 15.53 -3.85
C LEU A 161 5.33 14.88 -2.86
N GLN A 162 5.39 13.54 -2.81
CA GLN A 162 6.35 12.81 -1.98
C GLN A 162 7.80 13.11 -2.35
N ARG A 163 8.15 13.11 -3.64
CA ARG A 163 9.52 13.38 -4.12
C ARG A 163 9.97 14.81 -3.87
N THR A 164 9.03 15.75 -3.90
CA THR A 164 9.28 17.18 -3.72
C THR A 164 9.12 17.64 -2.27
N GLY A 165 8.73 16.74 -1.35
CA GLY A 165 8.53 17.07 0.07
C GLY A 165 7.32 17.98 0.34
N GLN A 166 6.33 17.97 -0.56
CA GLN A 166 5.14 18.81 -0.50
C GLN A 166 3.92 18.05 0.01
N THR A 167 2.92 18.79 0.51
CA THR A 167 1.61 18.26 0.90
C THR A 167 0.49 18.99 0.16
N ALA A 168 -0.66 18.34 0.03
CA ALA A 168 -1.87 18.89 -0.56
C ALA A 168 -3.00 18.89 0.47
N PHE A 169 -3.96 19.80 0.30
CA PHE A 169 -5.23 19.76 1.01
C PHE A 169 -6.20 18.87 0.25
N TYR A 170 -6.59 17.75 0.85
CA TYR A 170 -7.57 16.83 0.28
C TYR A 170 -8.96 17.21 0.76
N VAL A 171 -9.91 17.25 -0.16
CA VAL A 171 -11.32 17.51 0.14
C VAL A 171 -12.19 16.57 -0.69
N ALA A 172 -13.18 15.94 -0.07
CA ALA A 172 -14.15 15.13 -0.79
C ALA A 172 -15.34 15.99 -1.23
N TYR A 173 -16.06 15.54 -2.26
CA TYR A 173 -17.28 16.19 -2.73
C TYR A 173 -18.33 16.37 -1.63
N GLU A 174 -18.45 15.37 -0.75
CA GLU A 174 -19.38 15.35 0.38
C GLU A 174 -19.06 16.46 1.40
N ASP A 175 -17.77 16.77 1.58
CA ASP A 175 -17.27 17.77 2.53
C ASP A 175 -17.41 19.21 2.01
N LEU A 176 -17.71 19.40 0.72
CA LEU A 176 -17.93 20.73 0.15
C LEU A 176 -19.14 21.45 0.79
N HIS A 177 -20.01 20.70 1.45
CA HIS A 177 -21.18 21.21 2.15
C HIS A 177 -20.92 21.56 3.62
N ASP A 178 -19.69 21.39 4.10
CA ASP A 178 -19.28 21.73 5.45
C ASP A 178 -18.56 23.09 5.49
N VAL A 179 -19.12 24.03 6.25
CA VAL A 179 -18.55 25.38 6.45
C VAL A 179 -17.21 25.31 7.17
N GLU A 180 -17.05 24.41 8.14
CA GLU A 180 -15.81 24.26 8.91
C GLU A 180 -14.69 23.73 8.02
N VAL A 181 -14.99 22.80 7.09
CA VAL A 181 -14.01 22.32 6.11
C VAL A 181 -13.57 23.44 5.16
N MET A 182 -14.50 24.27 4.68
CA MET A 182 -14.16 25.41 3.81
C MET A 182 -13.29 26.44 4.55
N ASN A 183 -13.61 26.76 5.80
CA ASN A 183 -12.80 27.65 6.64
C ASN A 183 -11.42 27.01 6.97
N GLY A 184 -11.35 25.69 7.14
CA GLY A 184 -10.09 24.97 7.30
C GLY A 184 -9.20 25.02 6.06
N LEU A 185 -9.81 24.96 4.86
CA LEU A 185 -9.11 25.11 3.59
C LEU A 185 -8.50 26.53 3.46
N THR A 186 -9.24 27.59 3.79
CA THR A 186 -8.71 28.96 3.70
C THR A 186 -7.61 29.23 4.72
N LEU A 187 -7.76 28.71 5.94
CA LEU A 187 -6.71 28.74 6.96
C LEU A 187 -5.44 28.03 6.47
N TRP A 188 -5.59 26.86 5.84
CA TRP A 188 -4.45 26.13 5.26
C TRP A 188 -3.78 26.89 4.12
N LEU A 189 -4.55 27.61 3.30
CA LEU A 189 -4.05 28.52 2.26
C LEU A 189 -3.31 29.74 2.85
N GLY A 190 -3.43 29.98 4.17
CA GLY A 190 -2.82 31.12 4.85
C GLY A 190 -3.62 32.41 4.69
N VAL A 191 -4.93 32.30 4.43
CA VAL A 191 -5.86 33.43 4.30
C VAL A 191 -6.76 33.47 5.54
N ASP A 192 -6.76 34.60 6.25
CA ASP A 192 -7.51 34.83 7.50
C ASP A 192 -8.96 35.28 7.23
N SER A 193 -9.61 34.64 6.26
CA SER A 193 -11.01 34.90 5.90
C SER A 193 -11.87 33.69 6.26
N GLN A 194 -13.04 33.96 6.85
CA GLN A 194 -14.00 32.95 7.27
C GLN A 194 -15.40 33.29 6.75
N ILE A 195 -16.17 32.24 6.44
CA ILE A 195 -17.58 32.34 6.10
C ILE A 195 -18.44 31.66 7.16
N THR A 196 -19.66 32.17 7.35
CA THR A 196 -20.68 31.58 8.25
C THR A 196 -21.72 30.76 7.51
N ALA A 197 -21.74 30.83 6.17
CA ALA A 197 -22.64 30.08 5.32
C ALA A 197 -22.04 29.87 3.92
N LEU A 198 -22.36 28.74 3.30
CA LEU A 198 -21.96 28.40 1.93
C LEU A 198 -22.79 29.13 0.87
N ASN A 199 -22.24 29.17 -0.34
CA ASN A 199 -22.92 29.73 -1.50
C ASN A 199 -24.22 28.96 -1.83
N LYS A 200 -25.37 29.60 -1.64
CA LYS A 200 -26.70 28.99 -1.81
C LYS A 200 -27.14 28.81 -3.28
N LYS A 201 -26.37 29.31 -4.26
CA LYS A 201 -26.77 29.29 -5.68
C LYS A 201 -26.70 27.89 -6.31
N LEU A 202 -25.93 26.97 -5.74
CA LEU A 202 -25.77 25.60 -6.23
C LEU A 202 -26.48 24.63 -5.26
N LYS A 203 -27.72 24.25 -5.58
CA LYS A 203 -28.50 23.29 -4.80
C LYS A 203 -28.02 21.85 -5.04
N LYS A 204 -28.06 21.04 -3.97
CA LYS A 204 -27.86 19.58 -4.00
C LYS A 204 -28.78 18.98 -5.06
N GLN A 205 -28.20 18.34 -6.08
CA GLN A 205 -28.97 17.56 -7.04
C GLN A 205 -29.66 16.44 -6.28
N ASN A 206 -31.00 16.35 -6.34
CA ASN A 206 -31.75 15.25 -5.74
C ASN A 206 -31.14 13.92 -6.19
N PRO A 207 -30.53 13.14 -5.28
CA PRO A 207 -29.88 11.91 -5.67
C PRO A 207 -30.97 10.87 -5.87
N MET A 208 -31.44 10.71 -7.11
CA MET A 208 -32.07 9.45 -7.48
C MET A 208 -31.08 8.31 -7.16
N PRO A 209 -31.56 7.17 -6.63
CA PRO A 209 -30.77 5.96 -6.49
C PRO A 209 -30.00 5.63 -7.77
N MET A 210 -28.80 5.05 -7.65
CA MET A 210 -27.98 4.69 -8.81
C MET A 210 -28.71 3.71 -9.74
N ALA A 211 -29.46 2.77 -9.16
CA ALA A 211 -30.30 1.82 -9.89
C ALA A 211 -31.33 2.51 -10.81
N ASP A 212 -31.84 3.67 -10.41
CA ASP A 212 -32.84 4.40 -11.19
C ASP A 212 -32.21 5.25 -12.31
N LYS A 213 -30.90 5.50 -12.25
CA LYS A 213 -30.13 6.27 -13.22
C LYS A 213 -29.51 5.41 -14.33
N VAL A 214 -29.36 4.11 -14.12
CA VAL A 214 -28.60 3.20 -14.99
C VAL A 214 -29.49 2.08 -15.51
N ALA A 215 -29.73 2.04 -16.82
CA ALA A 215 -30.64 1.08 -17.45
C ALA A 215 -30.19 -0.39 -17.33
N ASN A 216 -28.89 -0.63 -17.24
CA ASN A 216 -28.27 -1.97 -17.08
C ASN A 216 -27.46 -2.06 -15.77
N PHE A 217 -28.11 -1.74 -14.66
CA PHE A 217 -27.46 -1.66 -13.33
C PHE A 217 -26.71 -2.94 -12.94
N ASP A 218 -27.22 -4.14 -13.26
CA ASP A 218 -26.55 -5.42 -12.98
C ASP A 218 -25.13 -5.52 -13.59
N ALA A 219 -24.93 -4.93 -14.78
CA ALA A 219 -23.62 -4.88 -15.43
C ALA A 219 -22.67 -3.95 -14.67
N MET A 220 -23.18 -2.83 -14.13
CA MET A 220 -22.43 -1.93 -13.26
C MET A 220 -22.08 -2.61 -11.94
N GLU A 221 -23.01 -3.32 -11.31
CA GLU A 221 -22.74 -4.08 -10.07
C GLU A 221 -21.66 -5.13 -10.27
N THR A 222 -21.76 -5.94 -11.34
CA THR A 222 -20.77 -6.97 -11.68
C THR A 222 -19.38 -6.36 -11.92
N THR A 223 -19.31 -5.27 -12.68
CA THR A 223 -18.05 -4.58 -12.98
C THR A 223 -17.45 -3.99 -11.71
N LEU A 224 -18.25 -3.26 -10.93
CA LEU A 224 -17.81 -2.71 -9.66
C LEU A 224 -17.39 -3.82 -8.69
N ALA A 225 -18.04 -4.99 -8.68
CA ALA A 225 -17.73 -6.08 -7.74
C ALA A 225 -16.38 -6.73 -8.05
N ARG A 226 -15.95 -6.69 -9.31
CA ARG A 226 -14.61 -7.11 -9.75
C ARG A 226 -13.55 -6.06 -9.50
N LEU A 227 -13.94 -4.79 -9.48
CA LEU A 227 -13.04 -3.71 -9.10
C LEU A 227 -12.71 -3.84 -7.62
N ASP A 228 -11.44 -3.64 -7.29
CA ASP A 228 -10.98 -3.66 -5.90
C ASP A 228 -11.49 -2.41 -5.16
N ARG A 229 -12.77 -2.46 -4.76
CA ARG A 229 -13.57 -1.33 -4.24
C ARG A 229 -12.96 -0.66 -3.01
N PHE A 230 -12.12 -1.37 -2.26
CA PHE A 230 -11.48 -0.83 -1.07
C PHE A 230 -9.98 -0.63 -1.25
N ASN A 231 -9.44 -0.80 -2.46
CA ASN A 231 -8.00 -0.92 -2.63
C ASN A 231 -7.45 -2.02 -1.68
N LEU A 232 -8.13 -3.15 -1.47
CA LEU A 232 -7.66 -4.23 -0.60
C LEU A 232 -6.32 -4.81 -1.05
N THR A 233 -6.03 -4.79 -2.35
CA THR A 233 -4.71 -5.10 -2.93
C THR A 233 -3.65 -4.05 -2.54
N ARG A 234 -4.08 -2.88 -2.06
CA ARG A 234 -3.28 -1.80 -1.46
C ARG A 234 -3.70 -1.49 -0.01
N THR A 235 -4.29 -2.46 0.71
CA THR A 235 -4.48 -2.33 2.17
C THR A 235 -3.13 -1.92 2.76
N PRO A 236 -3.03 -0.95 3.69
CA PRO A 236 -1.78 -0.67 4.35
C PRO A 236 -1.21 -2.00 4.84
N ASN A 237 -0.05 -2.38 4.32
CA ASN A 237 0.73 -3.38 5.01
C ASN A 237 1.12 -2.71 6.33
N PHE A 238 0.37 -3.03 7.38
CA PHE A 238 0.62 -2.51 8.73
C PHE A 238 1.92 -3.09 9.30
N GLU A 239 2.42 -4.17 8.71
CA GLU A 239 3.78 -4.62 8.97
C GLU A 239 4.76 -3.60 8.40
N PRO A 240 5.79 -3.19 9.16
CA PRO A 240 6.81 -2.25 8.70
C PRO A 240 7.41 -2.68 7.37
N ARG A 241 7.61 -1.74 6.44
CA ARG A 241 8.39 -2.01 5.23
C ARG A 241 9.81 -2.42 5.63
N ARG A 242 10.29 -3.53 5.05
CA ARG A 242 11.62 -4.08 5.33
C ARG A 242 12.47 -3.95 4.09
N GLY A 243 13.77 -3.78 4.29
CA GLY A 243 14.74 -3.95 3.21
C GLY A 243 14.98 -5.43 2.90
N PRO A 244 15.75 -5.75 1.85
CA PRO A 244 15.94 -7.09 1.32
C PRO A 244 16.73 -8.05 2.22
N MET A 245 17.24 -7.60 3.37
CA MET A 245 18.02 -8.40 4.33
C MET A 245 19.26 -9.11 3.74
N ILE A 246 19.89 -8.53 2.72
CA ILE A 246 21.04 -9.10 1.98
C ILE A 246 22.16 -9.70 2.86
N PRO A 247 22.56 -9.11 4.00
CA PRO A 247 23.60 -9.71 4.84
C PRO A 247 23.27 -11.12 5.34
N THR A 248 22.00 -11.54 5.33
CA THR A 248 21.60 -12.89 5.73
C THR A 248 21.62 -13.90 4.59
N TYR A 249 21.86 -13.49 3.34
CA TYR A 249 21.87 -14.42 2.22
C TYR A 249 23.07 -15.35 2.30
N ILE A 250 22.86 -16.59 1.87
CA ILE A 250 23.85 -17.66 1.96
C ILE A 250 24.03 -18.25 0.56
N ALA A 251 25.21 -18.10 -0.01
CA ALA A 251 25.53 -18.76 -1.27
C ALA A 251 26.33 -20.04 -1.01
N ALA A 252 26.10 -21.04 -1.85
CA ALA A 252 26.97 -22.20 -1.93
C ALA A 252 28.41 -21.77 -2.24
N ALA A 253 29.38 -22.55 -1.76
CA ALA A 253 30.81 -22.25 -1.92
C ALA A 253 31.29 -22.44 -3.37
N ARG A 254 30.66 -23.37 -4.10
CA ARG A 254 31.03 -23.79 -5.46
C ARG A 254 29.83 -23.80 -6.40
N SER A 255 28.69 -24.31 -5.94
CA SER A 255 27.48 -24.33 -6.75
C SER A 255 26.90 -22.93 -6.90
N PRO A 256 26.37 -22.55 -8.08
CA PRO A 256 25.77 -21.23 -8.30
C PRO A 256 24.35 -21.17 -7.70
N LEU A 257 24.20 -21.53 -6.43
CA LEU A 257 22.96 -21.49 -5.66
C LEU A 257 23.04 -20.40 -4.59
N LEU A 258 22.00 -19.59 -4.51
CA LEU A 258 21.85 -18.56 -3.47
C LEU A 258 20.56 -18.80 -2.68
N TYR A 259 20.71 -19.10 -1.40
CA TYR A 259 19.60 -19.17 -0.47
C TYR A 259 19.33 -17.79 0.15
N MET A 260 18.07 -17.37 0.06
CA MET A 260 17.56 -16.12 0.62
C MET A 260 16.68 -16.46 1.83
N PRO A 261 17.25 -16.57 3.05
CA PRO A 261 16.53 -17.09 4.21
C PRO A 261 15.43 -16.17 4.72
N LEU A 262 14.32 -16.79 5.12
CA LEU A 262 13.35 -16.19 6.01
C LEU A 262 13.75 -16.45 7.47
N LYS A 263 13.52 -15.48 8.36
CA LYS A 263 14.15 -15.42 9.69
C LYS A 263 13.85 -16.64 10.58
N SER A 264 12.63 -17.18 10.51
CA SER A 264 12.20 -18.39 11.22
C SER A 264 12.01 -19.58 10.27
N GLY A 265 12.67 -19.56 9.11
CA GLY A 265 12.70 -20.69 8.17
C GLY A 265 13.79 -21.70 8.55
N PRO A 266 13.90 -22.83 7.82
CA PRO A 266 14.82 -23.94 8.12
C PRO A 266 16.29 -23.64 7.77
N THR A 267 16.81 -22.47 8.17
CA THR A 267 18.11 -21.96 7.73
C THR A 267 19.26 -22.92 8.04
N ALA A 268 19.26 -23.55 9.22
CA ALA A 268 20.29 -24.52 9.58
C ALA A 268 20.29 -25.75 8.66
N ALA A 269 19.10 -26.32 8.38
CA ALA A 269 18.97 -27.49 7.50
C ALA A 269 19.36 -27.17 6.05
N ILE A 270 19.00 -25.99 5.54
CA ILE A 270 19.39 -25.56 4.19
C ILE A 270 20.89 -25.26 4.09
N SER A 271 21.48 -24.67 5.14
CA SER A 271 22.93 -24.42 5.18
C SER A 271 23.71 -25.73 5.20
N ASP A 272 23.33 -26.70 6.03
CA ASP A 272 23.92 -28.06 6.00
C ASP A 272 23.81 -28.69 4.61
N TRP A 273 22.62 -28.60 3.99
CA TRP A 273 22.41 -29.15 2.65
C TRP A 273 23.30 -28.49 1.58
N LEU A 274 23.41 -27.15 1.57
CA LEU A 274 24.29 -26.43 0.64
C LEU A 274 25.76 -26.82 0.83
N ALA A 275 26.20 -26.92 2.08
CA ALA A 275 27.58 -27.29 2.42
C ALA A 275 27.89 -28.72 1.95
N ARG A 276 26.98 -29.66 2.22
CA ARG A 276 27.10 -31.06 1.79
C ARG A 276 27.04 -31.22 0.27
N LEU A 277 26.25 -30.39 -0.43
CA LEU A 277 26.18 -30.38 -1.89
C LEU A 277 27.55 -30.04 -2.49
N ASP A 278 28.23 -29.06 -1.92
CA ASP A 278 29.58 -28.64 -2.34
C ASP A 278 30.72 -29.43 -1.69
N LYS A 279 30.39 -30.36 -0.79
CA LYS A 279 31.34 -31.18 -0.01
C LYS A 279 32.32 -30.32 0.78
N VAL A 280 31.81 -29.27 1.41
CA VAL A 280 32.54 -28.33 2.28
C VAL A 280 31.88 -28.26 3.66
N PRO A 281 32.60 -27.79 4.70
CA PRO A 281 31.98 -27.40 5.97
C PRO A 281 31.00 -26.24 5.81
N VAL A 282 30.03 -26.12 6.72
CA VAL A 282 29.03 -25.02 6.71
C VAL A 282 29.68 -23.63 6.82
N ASP A 283 30.81 -23.54 7.53
CA ASP A 283 31.56 -22.29 7.69
C ASP A 283 32.19 -21.78 6.39
N ASP A 284 32.35 -22.64 5.38
CA ASP A 284 32.87 -22.28 4.06
C ASP A 284 31.79 -21.70 3.12
N LEU A 285 30.51 -21.70 3.54
CA LEU A 285 29.45 -21.05 2.78
C LEU A 285 29.66 -19.54 2.73
N LEU A 286 29.34 -18.94 1.58
CA LEU A 286 29.52 -17.50 1.39
C LEU A 286 28.35 -16.76 2.03
N GLN A 287 28.65 -15.90 3.01
CA GLN A 287 27.66 -15.19 3.81
C GLN A 287 28.04 -13.71 3.98
N SER A 288 27.23 -12.95 4.73
CA SER A 288 27.52 -11.55 5.08
C SER A 288 27.68 -10.63 3.87
N PHE A 289 26.88 -10.86 2.82
CA PHE A 289 26.93 -10.05 1.62
C PHE A 289 26.56 -8.58 1.89
N SER A 290 27.22 -7.68 1.16
CA SER A 290 26.74 -6.33 0.90
C SER A 290 26.02 -6.31 -0.44
N GLN A 291 25.31 -5.22 -0.76
CA GLN A 291 24.73 -5.07 -2.11
C GLN A 291 25.80 -5.17 -3.22
N LYS A 292 27.00 -4.64 -2.97
CA LYS A 292 28.10 -4.65 -3.94
C LYS A 292 28.62 -6.07 -4.15
N THR A 293 28.98 -6.75 -3.06
CA THR A 293 29.58 -8.10 -3.13
C THR A 293 28.56 -9.13 -3.64
N LEU A 294 27.27 -8.96 -3.36
CA LEU A 294 26.24 -9.81 -3.95
C LEU A 294 26.12 -9.60 -5.46
N ARG A 295 26.11 -8.35 -5.96
CA ARG A 295 26.10 -8.08 -7.42
C ARG A 295 27.34 -8.61 -8.12
N GLU A 296 28.49 -8.58 -7.46
CA GLU A 296 29.72 -9.21 -7.96
C GLU A 296 29.58 -10.73 -8.05
N TRP A 297 29.06 -11.38 -7.01
CA TRP A 297 28.79 -12.82 -7.03
C TRP A 297 27.81 -13.21 -8.14
N LEU A 298 26.72 -12.46 -8.31
CA LEU A 298 25.71 -12.72 -9.34
C LEU A 298 26.30 -12.65 -10.76
N ARG A 299 27.18 -11.65 -11.03
CA ARG A 299 27.87 -11.52 -12.32
C ARG A 299 28.93 -12.60 -12.54
N GLY A 300 29.61 -13.02 -11.46
CA GLY A 300 30.61 -14.09 -11.49
C GLY A 300 30.02 -15.49 -11.67
N ASN A 301 28.71 -15.66 -11.45
CA ASN A 301 28.01 -16.94 -11.55
C ASN A 301 26.82 -16.86 -12.54
N PRO A 302 27.05 -16.77 -13.86
CA PRO A 302 25.98 -16.86 -14.85
C PRO A 302 25.19 -18.17 -14.71
N GLY A 303 23.86 -18.10 -14.81
CA GLY A 303 22.98 -19.25 -14.60
C GLY A 303 22.70 -19.58 -13.12
N HIS A 304 23.12 -18.73 -12.18
CA HIS A 304 22.80 -18.91 -10.78
C HIS A 304 21.30 -19.04 -10.53
N ARG A 305 20.95 -19.80 -9.48
CA ARG A 305 19.57 -19.96 -9.02
C ARG A 305 19.43 -19.47 -7.59
N LYS A 306 18.57 -18.49 -7.41
CA LYS A 306 18.16 -17.94 -6.13
C LYS A 306 16.91 -18.67 -5.65
N PHE A 307 16.86 -19.02 -4.38
CA PHE A 307 15.67 -19.66 -3.83
C PHE A 307 15.46 -19.28 -2.37
N THR A 308 14.25 -19.50 -1.89
CA THR A 308 13.86 -19.33 -0.50
C THR A 308 12.96 -20.48 -0.08
N VAL A 309 12.75 -20.64 1.23
CA VAL A 309 11.89 -21.70 1.78
C VAL A 309 10.83 -21.07 2.67
N VAL A 310 9.57 -21.32 2.32
CA VAL A 310 8.40 -20.99 3.16
C VAL A 310 7.92 -22.22 3.91
N ARG A 311 7.35 -22.01 5.09
CA ARG A 311 6.82 -23.07 5.95
C ARG A 311 5.39 -22.80 6.40
N HIS A 312 4.74 -23.81 6.94
CA HIS A 312 3.37 -23.67 7.44
C HIS A 312 3.30 -22.58 8.52
N PRO A 313 2.28 -21.69 8.53
CA PRO A 313 2.25 -20.56 9.46
C PRO A 313 2.26 -20.95 10.95
N VAL A 314 1.67 -22.09 11.32
CA VAL A 314 1.77 -22.63 12.69
C VAL A 314 3.22 -22.95 13.07
N ILE A 315 3.96 -23.64 12.19
CA ILE A 315 5.38 -23.96 12.41
C ILE A 315 6.18 -22.66 12.48
N TRP A 316 5.97 -21.74 11.54
CA TRP A 316 6.60 -20.42 11.51
C TRP A 316 6.48 -19.67 12.84
N ALA A 317 5.25 -19.57 13.36
CA ALA A 317 4.97 -18.89 14.62
C ALA A 317 5.57 -19.62 15.82
N HIS A 318 5.52 -20.96 15.83
CA HIS A 318 6.05 -21.78 16.91
C HIS A 318 7.58 -21.72 16.99
N THR A 319 8.27 -21.81 15.85
CA THR A 319 9.73 -21.60 15.79
C THR A 319 10.08 -20.22 16.35
N ALA A 320 9.38 -19.16 15.93
CA ALA A 320 9.60 -17.81 16.42
C ALA A 320 9.37 -17.69 17.94
N PHE A 321 8.30 -18.30 18.44
CA PHE A 321 7.98 -18.36 19.86
C PHE A 321 9.10 -19.05 20.65
N CYS A 322 9.54 -20.22 20.19
CA CYS A 322 10.60 -21.00 20.84
C CYS A 322 11.94 -20.28 20.82
N GLU A 323 12.38 -19.75 19.68
CA GLU A 323 13.70 -19.11 19.54
C GLU A 323 13.79 -17.72 20.17
N ARG A 324 12.70 -16.94 20.11
CA ARG A 324 12.72 -15.52 20.51
C ARG A 324 12.19 -15.28 21.89
N ILE A 325 11.18 -16.05 22.31
CA ILE A 325 10.48 -15.81 23.57
C ILE A 325 10.89 -16.85 24.61
N VAL A 326 10.79 -18.14 24.29
CA VAL A 326 11.09 -19.22 25.24
C VAL A 326 12.57 -19.33 25.50
N PHE A 327 13.41 -19.36 24.47
CA PHE A 327 14.85 -19.52 24.60
C PHE A 327 15.52 -18.36 25.36
N ASN A 328 16.69 -18.61 25.96
CA ASN A 328 17.41 -17.65 26.79
C ASN A 328 18.87 -17.40 26.35
N GLY A 329 19.20 -17.74 25.10
CA GLY A 329 20.53 -17.49 24.52
C GLY A 329 20.58 -16.31 23.56
N LYS A 330 21.70 -16.17 22.84
CA LYS A 330 21.93 -15.08 21.88
C LYS A 330 20.80 -15.03 20.85
N GLY A 331 20.18 -13.86 20.70
CA GLY A 331 19.10 -13.63 19.75
C GLY A 331 17.68 -13.79 20.30
N SER A 332 17.53 -14.17 21.58
CA SER A 332 16.26 -14.10 22.31
C SER A 332 15.92 -12.66 22.71
N PHE A 333 14.64 -12.42 23.01
CA PHE A 333 14.11 -11.11 23.35
C PHE A 333 13.54 -11.10 24.77
N THR A 334 14.44 -11.12 25.77
CA THR A 334 14.10 -11.19 27.20
C THR A 334 13.19 -10.03 27.66
N GLU A 335 13.44 -8.81 27.19
CA GLU A 335 12.58 -7.64 27.47
C GLU A 335 11.19 -7.77 26.85
N ILE A 336 11.13 -8.25 25.59
CA ILE A 336 9.85 -8.50 24.91
C ILE A 336 9.09 -9.61 25.64
N ARG A 337 9.74 -10.70 26.06
CA ARG A 337 9.13 -11.74 26.90
C ARG A 337 8.51 -11.13 28.16
N GLY A 338 9.24 -10.25 28.86
CA GLY A 338 8.73 -9.55 30.04
C GLY A 338 7.45 -8.74 29.78
N THR A 339 7.40 -8.02 28.65
CA THR A 339 6.21 -7.27 28.22
C THR A 339 5.06 -8.20 27.83
N LEU A 340 5.33 -9.25 27.05
CA LEU A 340 4.32 -10.22 26.63
C LEU A 340 3.69 -10.96 27.82
N ARG A 341 4.50 -11.31 28.83
CA ARG A 341 4.02 -11.91 30.08
C ARG A 341 3.08 -10.97 30.85
N LYS A 342 3.46 -9.70 30.98
CA LYS A 342 2.68 -8.70 31.75
C LYS A 342 1.39 -8.25 31.06
N VAL A 343 1.43 -8.03 29.75
CA VAL A 343 0.36 -7.34 29.00
C VAL A 343 -0.48 -8.29 28.16
N HIS A 344 0.13 -9.35 27.63
CA HIS A 344 -0.49 -10.22 26.63
C HIS A 344 -0.72 -11.65 27.14
N GLY A 345 -0.45 -11.93 28.41
CA GLY A 345 -0.71 -13.24 29.03
C GLY A 345 0.17 -14.38 28.50
N VAL A 346 1.30 -14.05 27.85
CA VAL A 346 2.27 -15.04 27.37
C VAL A 346 3.15 -15.46 28.55
N ASP A 347 2.63 -16.36 29.39
CA ASP A 347 3.26 -16.74 30.66
C ASP A 347 4.43 -17.71 30.46
N VAL A 348 5.57 -17.16 30.04
CA VAL A 348 6.83 -17.89 29.90
C VAL A 348 7.77 -17.45 31.02
N PRO A 349 8.22 -18.37 31.88
CA PRO A 349 9.23 -18.10 32.89
C PRO A 349 10.55 -17.61 32.29
N ASP A 350 11.32 -16.87 33.09
CA ASP A 350 12.68 -16.51 32.74
C ASP A 350 13.61 -17.74 32.84
N GLY A 351 14.79 -17.66 32.22
CA GLY A 351 15.80 -18.72 32.30
C GLY A 351 15.77 -19.75 31.18
N GLY A 352 14.82 -19.69 30.26
CA GLY A 352 14.79 -20.58 29.09
C GLY A 352 14.19 -21.95 29.39
N PRO A 353 12.95 -22.02 29.92
CA PRO A 353 12.39 -23.27 30.41
C PRO A 353 12.22 -24.30 29.28
N GLN A 354 12.48 -25.57 29.60
CA GLN A 354 12.24 -26.71 28.71
C GLN A 354 10.94 -27.41 29.13
N PRO A 355 9.86 -27.35 28.34
CA PRO A 355 8.56 -27.82 28.78
C PRO A 355 8.45 -29.33 29.00
N GLU A 356 9.42 -30.09 28.50
CA GLU A 356 9.54 -31.54 28.74
C GLU A 356 9.94 -31.88 30.18
N THR A 357 10.68 -30.98 30.84
CA THR A 357 11.35 -31.27 32.12
C THR A 357 11.10 -30.20 33.20
N HIS A 358 10.58 -29.02 32.83
CA HIS A 358 10.39 -27.92 33.76
C HIS A 358 9.25 -28.20 34.75
N PRO A 359 9.44 -28.00 36.06
CA PRO A 359 8.45 -28.38 37.09
C PRO A 359 7.13 -27.62 36.99
N THR A 360 7.16 -26.37 36.51
CA THR A 360 5.98 -25.50 36.44
C THR A 360 5.58 -25.09 35.02
N TYR A 361 6.48 -25.22 34.04
CA TYR A 361 6.23 -24.79 32.65
C TYR A 361 6.15 -26.04 31.78
N HIS A 362 5.26 -26.97 32.14
CA HIS A 362 5.04 -28.20 31.37
C HIS A 362 4.39 -27.95 30.00
N MET A 363 4.24 -28.99 29.19
CA MET A 363 3.61 -28.94 27.86
C MET A 363 2.24 -28.23 27.81
N ALA A 364 1.39 -28.40 28.83
CA ALA A 364 0.10 -27.68 28.88
C ALA A 364 0.27 -26.17 29.09
N ALA A 365 1.25 -25.73 29.88
CA ALA A 365 1.58 -24.32 30.06
C ALA A 365 2.24 -23.75 28.79
N HIS A 366 3.07 -24.54 28.11
CA HIS A 366 3.64 -24.19 26.82
C HIS A 366 2.56 -23.95 25.76
N LYS A 367 1.55 -24.83 25.69
CA LYS A 367 0.37 -24.66 24.83
C LYS A 367 -0.38 -23.36 25.12
N ILE A 368 -0.69 -23.09 26.39
CA ILE A 368 -1.41 -21.87 26.80
C ILE A 368 -0.61 -20.61 26.42
N ALA A 369 0.69 -20.60 26.71
CA ALA A 369 1.57 -19.48 26.38
C ALA A 369 1.71 -19.28 24.86
N PHE A 370 1.81 -20.37 24.09
CA PHE A 370 1.87 -20.29 22.63
C PHE A 370 0.55 -19.78 22.02
N LEU A 371 -0.60 -20.22 22.52
CA LEU A 371 -1.90 -19.72 22.09
C LEU A 371 -2.07 -18.22 22.41
N ALA A 372 -1.61 -17.78 23.59
CA ALA A 372 -1.55 -16.36 23.95
C ALA A 372 -0.62 -15.57 23.01
N PHE A 373 0.51 -16.17 22.61
CA PHE A 373 1.43 -15.57 21.65
C PHE A 373 0.79 -15.40 20.26
N LEU A 374 0.04 -16.39 19.75
CA LEU A 374 -0.70 -16.27 18.49
C LEU A 374 -1.75 -15.14 18.53
N LYS A 375 -2.47 -15.00 19.64
CA LYS A 375 -3.41 -13.89 19.86
C LYS A 375 -2.70 -12.54 19.88
N PHE A 376 -1.52 -12.47 20.51
CA PHE A 376 -0.65 -11.29 20.43
C PHE A 376 -0.24 -10.99 18.98
N LEU A 377 0.17 -12.00 18.21
CA LEU A 377 0.63 -11.83 16.83
C LEU A 377 -0.46 -11.26 15.92
N ARG A 378 -1.71 -11.71 16.05
CA ARG A 378 -2.86 -11.12 15.33
C ARG A 378 -2.95 -9.60 15.54
N ASN A 379 -2.78 -9.15 16.78
CA ASN A 379 -2.83 -7.72 17.10
C ASN A 379 -1.53 -7.01 16.69
N ASN A 380 -0.37 -7.67 16.79
CA ASN A 380 0.92 -7.09 16.43
C ASN A 380 1.06 -6.86 14.92
N LEU A 381 0.64 -7.83 14.10
CA LEU A 381 0.71 -7.76 12.64
C LEU A 381 -0.33 -6.78 12.05
N SER A 382 -1.37 -6.44 12.82
CA SER A 382 -2.32 -5.37 12.50
C SER A 382 -1.96 -4.01 13.12
N ALA A 383 -0.73 -3.85 13.63
CA ALA A 383 -0.22 -2.64 14.29
C ALA A 383 -1.07 -2.14 15.48
N GLN A 384 -1.75 -3.05 16.18
CA GLN A 384 -2.56 -2.77 17.37
C GLN A 384 -1.80 -3.00 18.69
N THR A 385 -0.49 -3.20 18.65
CA THR A 385 0.35 -3.34 19.86
C THR A 385 1.57 -2.42 19.79
N ALA A 386 2.06 -2.00 20.96
CA ALA A 386 3.25 -1.15 21.08
C ALA A 386 4.58 -1.92 20.87
N VAL A 387 4.54 -3.26 20.87
CA VAL A 387 5.71 -4.10 20.61
C VAL A 387 6.06 -4.01 19.14
N ARG A 388 7.33 -3.79 18.79
CA ARG A 388 7.78 -3.79 17.39
C ARG A 388 7.45 -5.11 16.69
N THR A 389 7.10 -5.08 15.41
CA THR A 389 7.00 -6.30 14.60
C THR A 389 8.40 -6.76 14.19
N ASP A 390 8.83 -7.92 14.65
CA ASP A 390 10.14 -8.50 14.31
C ASP A 390 10.06 -9.41 13.07
N ALA A 391 11.16 -9.52 12.32
CA ALA A 391 11.21 -10.37 11.12
C ALA A 391 11.04 -11.86 11.46
N ALA A 392 11.29 -12.27 12.71
CA ALA A 392 11.07 -13.64 13.17
C ALA A 392 9.59 -14.06 13.15
N TRP A 393 8.65 -13.13 13.26
CA TRP A 393 7.21 -13.45 13.27
C TRP A 393 6.37 -12.59 12.32
N ALA A 394 7.00 -11.75 11.50
CA ALA A 394 6.36 -11.10 10.37
C ALA A 394 5.73 -12.13 9.43
N SER A 395 4.77 -11.73 8.60
CA SER A 395 4.25 -12.64 7.56
C SER A 395 5.35 -13.00 6.57
N GLN A 396 5.37 -14.24 6.11
CA GLN A 396 6.34 -14.70 5.12
C GLN A 396 6.14 -13.96 3.79
N LEU A 397 4.90 -13.63 3.44
CA LEU A 397 4.58 -12.78 2.30
C LEU A 397 5.24 -11.41 2.40
N SER A 398 5.14 -10.72 3.54
CA SER A 398 5.72 -9.38 3.69
C SER A 398 7.25 -9.41 3.59
N LEU A 399 7.87 -10.46 4.12
CA LEU A 399 9.31 -10.67 4.00
C LEU A 399 9.75 -10.92 2.55
N LEU A 400 8.97 -11.66 1.77
CA LEU A 400 9.28 -11.90 0.36
C LEU A 400 9.07 -10.66 -0.51
N GLN A 401 8.01 -9.89 -0.25
CA GLN A 401 7.78 -8.60 -0.92
C GLN A 401 8.97 -7.64 -0.68
N ALA A 402 9.50 -7.60 0.55
CA ALA A 402 10.68 -6.81 0.90
C ALA A 402 11.95 -7.21 0.12
N MET A 403 12.07 -8.45 -0.34
CA MET A 403 13.20 -8.88 -1.17
C MET A 403 13.17 -8.27 -2.57
N SER A 404 11.99 -7.91 -3.08
CA SER A 404 11.80 -7.38 -4.44
C SER A 404 12.58 -6.08 -4.70
N ASP A 405 12.89 -5.32 -3.66
CA ASP A 405 13.69 -4.08 -3.73
C ASP A 405 15.13 -4.32 -4.23
N PHE A 406 15.64 -5.55 -4.15
CA PHE A 406 16.96 -5.92 -4.70
C PHE A 406 16.88 -7.00 -5.76
N GLY A 407 16.10 -8.06 -5.52
CA GLY A 407 15.97 -9.17 -6.43
C GLY A 407 15.16 -10.31 -5.83
N LEU A 408 14.27 -10.89 -6.64
CA LEU A 408 13.39 -11.98 -6.22
C LEU A 408 14.13 -13.33 -6.21
N PRO A 409 13.73 -14.29 -5.36
CA PRO A 409 14.10 -15.68 -5.53
C PRO A 409 13.49 -16.21 -6.83
N ASP A 410 14.24 -17.03 -7.57
CA ASP A 410 13.75 -17.68 -8.79
C ASP A 410 12.82 -18.86 -8.44
N VAL A 411 12.95 -19.40 -7.22
CA VAL A 411 12.13 -20.51 -6.70
C VAL A 411 11.73 -20.23 -5.25
N ILE A 412 10.43 -20.34 -4.97
CA ILE A 412 9.89 -20.35 -3.60
C ILE A 412 9.52 -21.81 -3.27
N VAL A 413 10.30 -22.42 -2.39
CA VAL A 413 10.14 -23.83 -1.98
C VAL A 413 9.25 -23.92 -0.76
N ARG A 414 8.37 -24.93 -0.71
CA ARG A 414 7.62 -25.27 0.51
C ARG A 414 8.39 -26.29 1.32
N GLU A 415 8.47 -26.09 2.63
CA GLU A 415 9.17 -27.00 3.53
C GLU A 415 8.67 -28.45 3.45
N THR A 416 7.36 -28.67 3.27
CA THR A 416 6.79 -30.03 3.12
C THR A 416 7.21 -30.74 1.82
N GLY A 417 7.58 -29.99 0.78
CA GLY A 417 8.05 -30.49 -0.51
C GLY A 417 9.57 -30.40 -0.70
N LEU A 418 10.30 -30.09 0.37
CA LEU A 418 11.68 -29.61 0.30
C LEU A 418 12.61 -30.52 -0.50
N ARG A 419 12.53 -31.85 -0.28
CA ARG A 419 13.36 -32.83 -1.00
C ARG A 419 13.20 -32.72 -2.53
N GLY A 420 11.96 -32.67 -3.02
CA GLY A 420 11.69 -32.64 -4.46
C GLY A 420 12.18 -31.35 -5.13
N ASP A 421 11.94 -30.21 -4.47
CA ASP A 421 12.38 -28.91 -4.98
C ASP A 421 13.90 -28.74 -4.93
N LEU A 422 14.57 -29.22 -3.88
CA LEU A 422 16.03 -29.19 -3.79
C LEU A 422 16.67 -30.10 -4.84
N ALA A 423 16.09 -31.26 -5.14
CA ALA A 423 16.56 -32.12 -6.23
C ALA A 423 16.51 -31.40 -7.59
N ARG A 424 15.39 -30.71 -7.85
CA ARG A 424 15.23 -29.91 -9.07
C ARG A 424 16.22 -28.76 -9.14
N LEU A 425 16.45 -28.04 -8.04
CA LEU A 425 17.42 -26.95 -7.97
C LEU A 425 18.86 -27.44 -8.20
N ALA A 426 19.25 -28.56 -7.59
CA ALA A 426 20.56 -29.18 -7.79
C ALA A 426 20.78 -29.58 -9.26
N GLY A 427 19.79 -30.25 -9.88
CA GLY A 427 19.86 -30.60 -11.30
C GLY A 427 19.95 -29.38 -12.23
N GLN A 428 19.26 -28.29 -11.90
CA GLN A 428 19.31 -27.03 -12.68
C GLN A 428 20.69 -26.36 -12.68
N VAL A 429 21.55 -26.68 -11.71
CA VAL A 429 22.93 -26.19 -11.64
C VAL A 429 23.97 -27.27 -11.95
N GLY A 430 23.55 -28.39 -12.56
CA GLY A 430 24.44 -29.40 -13.11
C GLY A 430 24.80 -30.56 -12.18
N HIS A 431 24.08 -30.76 -11.07
CA HIS A 431 24.28 -31.92 -10.20
C HIS A 431 23.33 -33.07 -10.54
N ASP A 432 23.89 -34.24 -10.84
CA ASP A 432 23.11 -35.48 -11.06
C ASP A 432 22.64 -36.14 -9.75
N THR A 433 23.27 -35.79 -8.63
CA THR A 433 22.90 -36.28 -7.29
C THR A 433 22.88 -35.13 -6.30
N MET A 434 22.08 -35.23 -5.25
CA MET A 434 22.09 -34.29 -4.13
C MET A 434 22.22 -35.02 -2.79
N PRO A 435 22.67 -34.34 -1.73
CA PRO A 435 22.62 -34.88 -0.38
C PRO A 435 21.18 -35.17 0.07
N GLU A 436 21.05 -36.14 0.98
CA GLU A 436 19.81 -36.38 1.71
C GLU A 436 19.42 -35.16 2.57
N VAL A 437 18.16 -34.77 2.45
CA VAL A 437 17.56 -33.65 3.21
C VAL A 437 17.06 -34.19 4.56
N PRO A 438 17.34 -33.53 5.69
CA PRO A 438 16.82 -33.96 6.98
C PRO A 438 15.29 -34.09 6.97
N THR A 439 14.77 -35.17 7.55
CA THR A 439 13.33 -35.40 7.71
C THR A 439 12.69 -34.42 8.70
N VAL A 440 13.47 -33.97 9.69
CA VAL A 440 13.08 -32.94 10.65
C VAL A 440 13.99 -31.73 10.45
N THR A 441 13.38 -30.62 10.03
CA THR A 441 14.05 -29.34 9.73
C THR A 441 13.84 -28.30 10.81
N ASP A 442 12.91 -28.52 11.74
CA ASP A 442 12.64 -27.68 12.92
C ASP A 442 13.02 -28.45 14.20
N PRO A 443 13.99 -27.97 15.01
CA PRO A 443 14.35 -28.61 16.27
C PRO A 443 13.22 -28.65 17.30
N TYR A 444 12.15 -27.85 17.12
CA TYR A 444 11.00 -27.78 18.01
C TYR A 444 9.78 -28.57 17.51
N ALA A 445 9.90 -29.34 16.42
CA ALA A 445 8.78 -30.07 15.81
C ALA A 445 8.02 -30.96 16.80
N ALA A 446 8.73 -31.72 17.65
CA ALA A 446 8.11 -32.61 18.64
C ALA A 446 7.30 -31.83 19.71
N ARG A 447 7.73 -30.61 20.07
CA ARG A 447 6.96 -29.76 20.99
C ARG A 447 5.67 -29.30 20.37
N LEU A 448 5.72 -28.89 19.10
CA LEU A 448 4.55 -28.44 18.37
C LEU A 448 3.55 -29.58 18.20
N GLU A 449 4.01 -30.76 17.77
CA GLU A 449 3.19 -31.95 17.60
C GLU A 449 2.42 -32.30 18.88
N ALA A 450 3.07 -32.21 20.04
CA ALA A 450 2.48 -32.51 21.33
C ALA A 450 1.45 -31.48 21.84
N ILE A 451 1.43 -30.25 21.30
CA ILE A 451 0.45 -29.21 21.71
C ILE A 451 -0.60 -28.89 20.65
N TYR A 452 -0.34 -29.23 19.39
CA TYR A 452 -1.13 -28.84 18.24
C TYR A 452 -2.57 -29.36 18.33
N ASP A 453 -3.51 -28.46 18.05
CA ASP A 453 -4.94 -28.75 17.98
C ASP A 453 -5.67 -27.72 17.10
N ALA A 454 -6.99 -27.87 17.00
CA ALA A 454 -7.83 -26.97 16.22
C ALA A 454 -7.80 -25.52 16.72
N ASP A 455 -7.60 -25.28 18.01
CA ASP A 455 -7.56 -23.94 18.59
C ASP A 455 -6.27 -23.21 18.19
N ILE A 456 -5.13 -23.91 18.21
CA ILE A 456 -3.85 -23.39 17.68
C ILE A 456 -3.95 -23.09 16.20
N GLU A 457 -4.50 -24.02 15.41
CA GLU A 457 -4.65 -23.84 13.97
C GLU A 457 -5.54 -22.63 13.65
N ALA A 458 -6.67 -22.48 14.34
CA ALA A 458 -7.56 -21.33 14.19
C ALA A 458 -6.86 -20.01 14.58
N ALA A 459 -6.17 -19.97 15.72
CA ALA A 459 -5.45 -18.78 16.15
C ALA A 459 -4.29 -18.39 15.21
N ALA A 460 -3.59 -19.37 14.65
CA ALA A 460 -2.54 -19.13 13.65
C ALA A 460 -3.14 -18.61 12.34
N ARG A 461 -4.28 -19.15 11.90
CA ARG A 461 -5.01 -18.66 10.72
C ARG A 461 -5.51 -17.24 10.90
N ASP A 462 -5.98 -16.89 12.09
CA ASP A 462 -6.37 -15.53 12.43
C ASP A 462 -5.19 -14.54 12.40
N ALA A 463 -3.99 -14.98 12.82
CA ALA A 463 -2.79 -14.15 12.80
C ALA A 463 -2.15 -14.03 11.40
N TYR A 464 -2.12 -15.13 10.64
CA TYR A 464 -1.36 -15.27 9.39
C TYR A 464 -2.24 -15.54 8.16
N GLY A 465 -3.51 -15.12 8.17
CA GLY A 465 -4.46 -15.40 7.08
C GLY A 465 -3.90 -15.11 5.68
N LYS A 466 -3.10 -14.05 5.54
CA LYS A 466 -2.42 -13.69 4.28
C LYS A 466 -1.43 -14.76 3.80
N ASP A 467 -0.66 -15.37 4.69
CA ASP A 467 0.27 -16.45 4.33
C ASP A 467 -0.50 -17.72 3.97
N TYR A 468 -1.59 -18.03 4.69
CA TYR A 468 -2.46 -19.15 4.34
C TYR A 468 -3.04 -19.00 2.93
N GLU A 469 -3.54 -17.81 2.58
CA GLU A 469 -4.12 -17.53 1.27
C GLU A 469 -3.04 -17.50 0.17
N SER A 470 -2.00 -16.68 0.35
CA SER A 470 -0.99 -16.42 -0.68
C SER A 470 -0.18 -17.66 -1.03
N PHE A 471 0.05 -18.52 -0.06
CA PHE A 471 0.70 -19.80 -0.26
C PHE A 471 -0.30 -20.96 -0.24
N GLY A 472 -1.63 -20.77 -0.24
CA GLY A 472 -2.59 -21.88 -0.30
C GLY A 472 -2.37 -22.99 0.76
N PHE A 473 -2.03 -22.63 2.00
CA PHE A 473 -1.89 -23.61 3.08
C PHE A 473 -3.28 -24.07 3.59
N GLY A 474 -3.43 -25.38 3.78
CA GLY A 474 -4.55 -25.99 4.50
C GLY A 474 -4.32 -25.95 6.02
N ASN A 475 -4.94 -26.85 6.77
CA ASN A 475 -4.54 -27.08 8.16
C ASN A 475 -3.21 -27.84 8.20
N LEU A 476 -2.43 -27.67 9.26
CA LEU A 476 -1.21 -28.46 9.47
C LEU A 476 -1.58 -29.95 9.54
N ARG A 477 -0.88 -30.77 8.76
CA ARG A 477 -1.10 -32.22 8.62
C ARG A 477 0.11 -33.00 9.07
#